data_AF-A0A7J3NS74-F1
#
_entry.id   AF-A0A7J3NS74-F1
#
_cell.length_a   1.000
_cell.length_b   1.000
_cell.length_c   1.000
_cell.angle_alpha   90.00
_cell.angle_beta   90.00
_cell.angle_gamma   90.00
#
_symmetry.space_group_name_H-M   'P 1'
#
loop_
_entity.id
_entity.type
_entity.pdbx_description
1 polymer ?
#
loop_
_entity_poly.entity_id
_entity_poly.type
_entity_poly.pdbx_seq_one_letter_code
_entity_poly.pdbx_strand_id
1 'polypeptide(L)' 'MERKPCPNIKVNLENCPCTYPCDIKGICCQCLLNHRLHGELPACYFPPEVERTYDRSIRRFIATYRK' A
#
# COMPACT_ATOMS: atom_id res chain seq x y z
N MET A 1 -7.40 -4.60 22.94
CA MET A 1 -7.83 -5.61 21.95
C MET A 1 -6.61 -6.11 21.21
N GLU A 2 -6.29 -7.39 21.33
CA GLU A 2 -5.25 -8.03 20.52
C GLU A 2 -5.76 -8.23 19.09
N ARG A 3 -4.96 -7.87 18.09
CA ARG A 3 -5.29 -8.14 16.68
C ARG A 3 -4.80 -9.55 16.33
N LYS A 4 -5.68 -10.36 15.74
CA LYS A 4 -5.30 -11.69 15.23
C LYS A 4 -4.23 -11.56 14.13
N PRO A 5 -3.29 -12.52 14.00
CA PRO A 5 -2.35 -12.57 12.89
C PRO A 5 -3.06 -12.60 11.54
N CYS A 6 -2.44 -12.02 10.50
CA CYS A 6 -2.99 -12.05 9.15
C CYS A 6 -2.92 -13.47 8.57
N PRO A 7 -4.06 -14.12 8.22
CA PRO A 7 -4.04 -15.47 7.68
C PRO A 7 -3.45 -15.54 6.26
N ASN A 8 -3.43 -14.41 5.54
CA ASN A 8 -3.07 -14.35 4.12
C ASN A 8 -1.68 -13.75 3.86
N ILE A 9 -0.83 -13.60 4.88
CA ILE A 9 0.44 -12.85 4.73
C ILE A 9 1.32 -13.39 3.60
N LYS A 10 1.42 -14.71 3.43
CA LYS A 10 2.20 -15.35 2.36
C LYS A 10 1.70 -14.94 0.97
N VAL A 11 0.40 -15.11 0.72
CA VAL A 11 -0.24 -14.76 -0.56
C VAL A 11 -0.20 -13.25 -0.81
N ASN A 12 -0.38 -12.44 0.24
CA ASN A 12 -0.33 -10.98 0.11
C ASN A 12 1.08 -10.49 -0.25
N LEU A 13 2.14 -11.14 0.26
CA LEU A 13 3.52 -10.78 -0.05
C LEU A 13 3.86 -10.98 -1.53
N GLU A 14 3.33 -12.04 -2.14
CA GLU A 14 3.50 -12.31 -3.58
C GLU A 14 2.87 -11.24 -4.46
N ASN A 15 1.77 -10.64 -4.00
CA ASN A 15 0.99 -9.66 -4.76
C ASN A 15 1.29 -8.20 -4.38
N CYS A 16 2.15 -7.94 -3.39
CA CYS A 16 2.39 -6.59 -2.89
C CYS A 16 3.41 -5.84 -3.76
N PRO A 17 3.00 -4.79 -4.51
CA PRO A 17 3.90 -4.07 -5.40
C PRO A 17 4.77 -3.02 -4.68
N CYS A 18 4.63 -2.88 -3.36
CA CYS A 18 5.37 -1.89 -2.58
C CYS A 18 6.88 -2.11 -2.69
N THR A 19 7.58 -1.12 -3.22
CA THR A 19 9.04 -1.15 -3.42
C THR A 19 9.82 -0.61 -2.22
N TYR A 20 9.14 0.02 -1.26
CA TYR A 20 9.77 0.54 -0.05
C TYR A 20 10.04 -0.58 0.97
N PRO A 21 11.20 -0.62 1.64
CA PRO A 21 11.49 -1.60 2.69
C PRO A 21 10.62 -1.31 3.93
N CYS A 22 9.42 -1.90 4.00
CA CYS A 22 8.48 -1.71 5.09
C CYS A 22 8.26 -2.98 5.92
N ASP A 23 8.22 -2.82 7.24
CA ASP A 23 8.05 -3.93 8.19
C ASP A 23 6.65 -4.56 8.17
N ILE A 24 5.67 -3.85 7.60
CA ILE A 24 4.26 -4.24 7.57
C ILE A 24 3.84 -4.81 6.20
N LYS A 25 4.80 -5.11 5.32
CA LYS A 25 4.53 -5.66 3.99
C LYS A 25 3.75 -6.97 4.09
N GLY A 26 2.71 -7.12 3.27
CA GLY A 26 1.81 -8.28 3.32
C GLY A 26 0.73 -8.25 4.42
N ILE A 27 0.79 -7.31 5.37
CA ILE A 27 -0.24 -7.08 6.38
C ILE A 27 -1.17 -5.95 5.91
N CYS A 28 -2.04 -6.22 4.94
CA CYS A 28 -2.81 -5.21 4.22
C CYS A 28 -3.61 -4.24 5.11
N CYS A 29 -4.24 -4.73 6.18
CA CYS A 29 -4.98 -3.87 7.11
C CYS A 29 -4.06 -2.87 7.84
N GLN A 30 -2.84 -3.28 8.19
CA GLN A 30 -1.86 -2.41 8.83
C GLN A 30 -1.26 -1.44 7.81
N CYS A 31 -0.99 -1.90 6.59
CA CYS A 31 -0.54 -1.06 5.47
C CYS A 31 -1.53 0.06 5.17
N LEU A 32 -2.82 -0.27 5.04
CA LEU A 32 -3.88 0.71 4.80
C LEU A 32 -4.00 1.72 5.94
N LEU A 33 -3.97 1.27 7.19
CA LEU A 33 -4.01 2.15 8.35
C LEU A 33 -2.81 3.11 8.36
N ASN A 34 -1.60 2.58 8.13
CA ASN A 34 -0.37 3.38 8.12
C ASN A 34 -0.44 4.47 7.04
N HIS A 35 -0.73 4.13 5.79
CA HIS A 35 -0.78 5.12 4.71
C HIS A 35 -1.91 6.13 4.93
N ARG A 36 -3.08 5.69 5.41
CA ARG A 36 -4.19 6.60 5.73
C ARG A 36 -3.80 7.66 6.76
N LEU A 37 -3.03 7.28 7.79
CA LEU A 37 -2.54 8.23 8.80
C LEU A 37 -1.60 9.30 8.21
N HIS A 38 -0.94 9.00 7.08
CA HIS A 38 -0.06 9.92 6.36
C HIS A 38 -0.75 10.64 5.21
N GLY A 39 -2.07 10.47 5.01
CA GLY A 39 -2.79 11.05 3.87
C GLY A 39 -2.43 10.41 2.53
N GLU A 40 -2.01 9.14 2.55
CA GLU A 40 -1.54 8.37 1.40
C GLU A 40 -2.44 7.14 1.13
N LEU A 41 -2.25 6.53 -0.04
CA LEU A 41 -2.76 5.20 -0.37
C LEU A 41 -1.61 4.19 -0.44
N PRO A 42 -1.86 2.90 -0.13
CA PRO A 42 -0.90 1.84 -0.38
C PRO A 42 -0.44 1.76 -1.84
N ALA A 43 0.76 1.22 -2.06
CA ALA A 43 1.31 0.90 -3.38
C ALA A 43 0.35 0.15 -4.31
N CYS A 44 -0.53 -0.69 -3.74
CA CYS A 44 -1.52 -1.48 -4.47
C CYS A 44 -2.52 -0.64 -5.30
N TYR A 45 -2.62 0.67 -5.03
CA TYR A 45 -3.49 1.60 -5.74
C TYR A 45 -2.79 2.31 -6.91
N PHE A 46 -1.53 2.00 -7.20
CA PHE A 46 -0.74 2.69 -8.20
C PHE A 46 -0.18 1.72 -9.24
N PRO A 47 -0.12 2.11 -10.53
CA PRO A 47 0.65 1.39 -11.53
C PRO A 47 2.14 1.29 -11.14
N PRO A 48 2.87 0.24 -11.56
CA PRO A 48 4.28 0.05 -11.19
C PRO A 48 5.19 1.25 -11.49
N GLU A 49 4.93 1.97 -12.58
CA GLU A 49 5.66 3.18 -12.96
C GLU A 49 5.39 4.37 -12.04
N VAL A 50 4.18 4.47 -11.47
CA VAL A 50 3.82 5.52 -10.51
C VAL A 50 4.35 5.17 -9.11
N GLU A 51 4.18 3.92 -8.68
CA GLU A 51 4.69 3.46 -7.38
C GLU A 51 6.21 3.64 -7.24
N ARG A 52 6.96 3.48 -8.34
CA ARG A 52 8.42 3.75 -8.36
C ARG A 52 8.78 5.21 -8.06
N THR A 53 7.86 6.16 -8.19
CA THR A 53 8.11 7.58 -7.82
C THR A 53 7.85 7.84 -6.34
N TYR A 54 7.33 6.85 -5.60
CA TYR A 54 6.97 6.94 -4.17
C TYR A 54 5.95 8.03 -3.81
N ASP A 55 5.37 8.72 -4.79
CA ASP A 55 4.29 9.68 -4.57
C ASP A 55 2.99 8.91 -4.38
N ARG A 56 2.70 8.58 -3.12
CA ARG A 56 1.51 7.85 -2.72
C ARG A 56 0.36 8.75 -2.30
N SER A 57 0.43 10.03 -2.66
CA SER A 57 -0.60 11.01 -2.29
C SER A 57 -1.94 10.72 -2.99
N ILE A 58 -3.03 11.12 -2.34
CA ILE A 58 -4.37 11.07 -2.94
C ILE A 58 -4.43 11.89 -4.24
N ARG A 59 -3.70 13.01 -4.30
CA ARG A 59 -3.60 13.83 -5.51
C ARG A 59 -3.00 13.04 -6.67
N ARG A 60 -1.91 12.30 -6.43
CA ARG A 60 -1.27 11.46 -7.44
C ARG A 60 -2.19 10.33 -7.90
N PHE A 61 -2.93 9.71 -6.97
CA PHE A 61 -3.92 8.69 -7.30
C PHE A 61 -4.99 9.26 -8.25
N ILE A 62 -5.60 10.38 -7.89
CA ILE A 62 -6.62 11.04 -8.74
C ILE A 62 -6.03 11.38 -10.12
N ALA A 63 -4.85 11.98 -10.18
CA ALA A 63 -4.19 12.33 -11.44
C ALA A 63 -3.89 11.11 -12.33
N THR A 64 -3.57 9.96 -11.73
CA THR A 64 -3.24 8.72 -12.45
C THR A 64 -4.46 8.11 -13.15
N TYR A 65 -5.64 8.23 -12.54
CA TYR A 65 -6.87 7.60 -13.06
C TYR A 65 -7.87 8.57 -13.66
N ARG A 66 -7.59 9.87 -13.66
CA ARG A 66 -8.45 10.87 -14.28
C ARG A 66 -8.33 10.75 -15.81
N LYS A 67 -9.44 10.39 -16.46
CA LYS A 67 -9.61 10.47 -17.91
C LYS A 67 -9.90 11.91 -18.34
#